data_AF-A0A7G8VFE0-F1
#
_entry.id   AF-A0A7G8VFE0-F1
#
_cell.length_a   1.000
_cell.length_b   1.000
_cell.length_c   1.000
_cell.angle_alpha   90.00
_cell.angle_beta   90.00
_cell.angle_gamma   90.00
#
_symmetry.space_group_name_H-M   'P 1'
#
loop_
_entity.id
_entity.type
_entity.pdbx_description
1 polymer ?
#
loop_
_entity_poly.entity_id
_entity_poly.type
_entity_poly.pdbx_seq_one_letter_code
_entity_poly.pdbx_strand_id
1 'polypeptide(L)'
;MWKPAKPIVMAGSVLTDQEAWWNEFSDEFRELCSGEVDSEWLAGLAGTLYPLNMDRAPREAAEVAFKTLGDELPGFELEEPFTPPPPRRRPGLH
;
A
#
# COMPACT_ATOMS: atom_id res chain seq x y z
N MET A 1 -6.41 4.69 20.78
CA MET A 1 -5.36 4.97 19.81
C MET A 1 -4.09 4.31 20.30
N TRP A 2 -3.48 3.47 19.46
CA TRP A 2 -2.20 2.83 19.69
C TRP A 2 -1.13 3.88 20.01
N LYS A 3 -0.17 3.50 20.85
CA LYS A 3 0.94 4.36 21.24
C LYS A 3 2.24 3.57 21.18
N PRO A 4 3.34 4.20 20.76
CA PRO A 4 4.62 3.54 20.74
C PRO A 4 5.06 3.22 22.17
N ALA A 5 5.71 2.06 22.36
CA ALA A 5 6.18 1.63 23.69
C ALA A 5 7.27 2.55 24.27
N LYS A 6 7.96 3.28 23.39
CA LYS A 6 8.96 4.30 23.74
C LYS A 6 8.78 5.50 22.81
N PRO A 7 9.05 6.73 23.27
CA PRO A 7 9.06 7.90 22.41
C PRO A 7 10.04 7.70 21.24
N ILE A 8 9.57 7.96 20.02
CA ILE A 8 10.40 7.94 18.82
C ILE A 8 10.89 9.37 18.58
N VAL A 9 12.21 9.55 18.48
CA VAL A 9 12.83 10.85 18.21
C VAL A 9 13.38 10.85 16.79
N MET A 10 12.88 11.76 15.96
CA MET A 10 13.37 11.97 14.59
C MET A 10 13.71 13.44 14.38
N ALA A 11 14.90 13.69 13.81
CA ALA A 11 15.43 15.04 13.56
C ALA A 11 15.38 15.97 14.79
N GLY A 12 15.53 15.42 16.00
CA GLY A 12 15.52 16.19 17.26
C GLY A 12 14.12 16.45 17.83
N SER A 13 13.05 15.98 17.18
CA SER A 13 11.67 16.11 17.63
C SER A 13 11.08 14.76 18.02
N VAL A 14 10.24 14.74 19.05
CA VAL A 14 9.46 13.56 19.42
C VAL A 14 8.27 13.46 18.48
N LEU A 15 8.09 12.30 17.85
CA LEU A 15 6.96 12.03 16.98
C LEU A 15 5.66 11.98 17.78
N THR A 16 4.58 12.48 17.17
CA THR A 16 3.22 12.24 17.64
C THR A 16 2.85 10.75 17.53
N ASP A 17 1.78 10.32 18.23
CA ASP A 17 1.30 8.93 18.15
C ASP A 17 1.01 8.50 16.69
N GLN A 18 0.48 9.43 15.87
CA GLN A 18 0.23 9.21 14.45
C GLN A 18 1.51 9.08 13.62
N GLU A 19 2.45 10.00 13.79
CA GLU A 19 3.73 9.95 13.07
C GLU A 19 4.55 8.72 13.47
N ALA A 20 4.51 8.34 14.76
CA ALA A 20 5.13 7.12 15.26
C ALA A 20 4.49 5.88 14.62
N TRP A 21 3.16 5.85 14.51
CA TRP A 21 2.45 4.76 13.84
C TRP A 21 2.84 4.66 12.37
N TRP A 22 2.84 5.79 11.65
CA TRP A 22 3.24 5.83 10.23
C TRP A 22 4.69 5.38 10.03
N ASN A 23 5.59 5.81 10.92
CA ASN A 23 6.98 5.42 10.85
C ASN A 23 7.14 3.91 11.02
N GLU A 24 6.60 3.34 12.10
CA GLU A 24 6.71 1.90 12.37
C GLU A 24 6.02 1.05 11.29
N PHE A 25 4.88 1.51 10.75
CA PHE A 25 4.19 0.84 9.65
C PHE A 25 5.07 0.84 8.39
N SER A 26 5.65 1.99 8.06
CA SER A 26 6.46 2.15 6.85
C SER A 26 7.75 1.34 6.92
N ASP A 27 8.41 1.33 8.08
CA ASP A 27 9.62 0.53 8.30
C ASP A 27 9.32 -0.98 8.14
N GLU A 28 8.29 -1.49 8.82
CA GLU A 28 7.91 -2.91 8.75
C GLU A 28 7.48 -3.30 7.32
N PHE A 29 6.63 -2.51 6.67
CA PHE A 29 6.16 -2.83 5.31
C PHE A 29 7.31 -2.81 4.31
N ARG A 30 8.25 -1.87 4.45
CA ARG A 30 9.46 -1.82 3.62
C ARG A 30 10.33 -3.05 3.83
N GLU A 31 10.49 -3.52 5.07
CA GLU A 31 11.22 -4.77 5.36
C GLU A 31 10.54 -5.98 4.71
N LEU A 32 9.21 -6.08 4.78
CA LEU A 32 8.44 -7.15 4.11
C LEU A 32 8.61 -7.13 2.59
N CYS A 33 8.72 -5.94 1.98
CA CYS A 33 9.03 -5.75 0.56
C CYS A 33 10.53 -5.87 0.23
N SER A 34 11.38 -6.35 1.15
CA SER A 34 12.84 -6.43 0.95
C SER A 34 13.50 -5.09 0.57
N GLY A 35 12.92 -3.97 1.00
CA GLY A 35 13.37 -2.63 0.66
C GLY A 35 12.92 -2.10 -0.70
N GLU A 36 12.28 -2.93 -1.53
CA GLU A 36 11.87 -2.60 -2.89
C GLU A 36 10.44 -2.04 -2.91
N VAL A 37 10.24 -0.88 -2.28
CA VAL A 37 8.94 -0.18 -2.30
C VAL A 37 9.15 1.31 -2.46
N ASP A 38 8.36 1.92 -3.35
CA ASP A 38 8.38 3.37 -3.56
C ASP A 38 7.92 4.10 -2.29
N SER A 39 8.68 5.13 -1.90
CA SER A 39 8.43 5.85 -0.65
C SER A 39 7.18 6.71 -0.66
N GLU A 40 6.82 7.28 -1.82
CA GLU A 40 5.63 8.11 -1.96
C GLU A 40 4.37 7.24 -1.91
N TRP A 41 4.39 6.12 -2.64
CA TRP A 41 3.34 5.12 -2.59
C TRP A 41 3.14 4.55 -1.18
N LEU A 42 4.23 4.23 -0.48
CA LEU A 42 4.18 3.72 0.89
C LEU A 42 3.60 4.75 1.88
N ALA A 43 3.98 6.03 1.74
CA ALA A 43 3.41 7.11 2.54
C ALA A 43 1.89 7.26 2.28
N GLY A 44 1.46 7.14 1.02
CA GLY A 44 0.04 7.13 0.65
C GLY A 44 -0.73 5.95 1.28
N LEU A 45 -0.13 4.76 1.27
CA LEU A 45 -0.70 3.57 1.91
C LEU A 45 -0.84 3.76 3.43
N ALA A 46 0.22 4.22 4.10
CA ALA A 46 0.21 4.48 5.54
C ALA A 46 -0.85 5.52 5.93
N GLY A 47 -0.96 6.62 5.16
CA GLY A 47 -1.97 7.64 5.34
C GLY A 47 -3.40 7.10 5.16
N THR A 48 -3.60 6.19 4.21
CA THR A 48 -4.91 5.57 3.95
C THR A 48 -5.30 4.58 5.04
N LEU A 49 -4.36 3.78 5.55
CA LEU A 49 -4.65 2.72 6.51
C LEU A 49 -4.75 3.21 7.96
N TYR A 50 -4.06 4.30 8.30
CA TYR A 50 -4.04 4.80 9.68
C TYR A 50 -5.43 5.06 10.28
N PRO A 51 -6.36 5.79 9.63
CA PRO A 51 -7.70 6.04 10.19
C PRO A 51 -8.49 4.77 10.52
N LEU A 52 -8.21 3.67 9.81
CA LEU A 52 -8.87 2.38 9.99
C LEU A 52 -8.17 1.51 11.04
N ASN A 53 -6.92 1.81 11.37
CA ASN A 53 -6.04 0.98 12.20
C ASN A 53 -5.48 1.76 13.41
N MET A 54 -6.11 2.87 13.79
CA MET A 54 -5.64 3.74 14.87
C MET A 54 -5.45 3.01 16.21
N ASP A 55 -6.12 1.88 16.44
CA ASP A 55 -6.01 1.06 17.66
C ASP A 55 -5.18 -0.22 17.48
N ARG A 56 -4.73 -0.50 16.26
CA ARG A 56 -3.95 -1.70 15.93
C ARG A 56 -2.47 -1.38 15.88
N ALA A 57 -1.64 -2.35 16.26
CA ALA A 57 -0.20 -2.23 16.13
C ALA A 57 0.19 -2.04 14.64
N PRO A 58 1.04 -1.06 14.32
CA PRO A 58 1.43 -0.76 12.93
C PRO A 58 2.07 -1.96 12.23
N ARG A 59 2.82 -2.79 12.96
CA ARG A 59 3.42 -4.02 12.42
C ARG A 59 2.39 -5.06 11.98
N GLU A 60 1.37 -5.29 12.82
CA GLU A 60 0.26 -6.18 12.47
C GLU A 60 -0.51 -5.65 11.25
N ALA A 61 -0.71 -4.32 11.17
CA ALA A 61 -1.34 -3.70 10.02
C ALA A 61 -0.49 -3.84 8.74
N ALA A 62 0.84 -3.71 8.84
CA ALA A 62 1.77 -3.91 7.73
C ALA A 62 1.74 -5.36 7.21
N GLU A 63 1.78 -6.36 8.11
CA GLU A 63 1.65 -7.77 7.71
C GLU A 63 0.34 -8.06 6.97
N VAL A 64 -0.79 -7.56 7.50
CA VAL A 64 -2.09 -7.75 6.87
C VAL A 64 -2.12 -7.07 5.50
N ALA A 65 -1.64 -5.84 5.41
CA ALA A 65 -1.57 -5.11 4.14
C ALA A 65 -0.70 -5.85 3.11
N PHE A 66 0.47 -6.33 3.52
CA PHE A 66 1.39 -7.07 2.65
C PHE A 66 0.74 -8.35 2.10
N LYS A 67 0.14 -9.16 2.98
CA LYS A 67 -0.58 -10.39 2.57
C LYS A 67 -1.75 -10.06 1.64
N THR A 68 -2.55 -9.05 2.00
CA THR A 68 -3.73 -8.65 1.21
C THR A 68 -3.36 -8.15 -0.18
N LEU A 69 -2.25 -7.43 -0.33
CA LEU A 69 -1.77 -6.91 -1.61
C LEU A 69 -1.07 -7.99 -2.45
N GLY A 70 -0.48 -8.99 -1.81
CA GLY A 70 0.18 -10.12 -2.48
C GLY A 70 -0.79 -11.24 -2.89
N ASP A 71 -1.98 -11.31 -2.29
CA ASP A 71 -3.00 -12.28 -2.64
C ASP A 71 -3.71 -11.89 -3.96
N GLU A 72 -3.67 -12.78 -4.94
CA GLU A 72 -4.63 -12.73 -6.06
C GLU A 72 -6.02 -13.05 -5.51
N LEU A 73 -6.91 -12.06 -5.47
CA LEU A 73 -8.29 -12.28 -5.03
C LEU A 73 -8.97 -13.29 -5.97
N PRO A 74 -9.40 -14.48 -5.47
CA PRO A 74 -10.08 -15.45 -6.32
C PRO A 74 -11.40 -14.85 -6.82
N GLY A 75 -11.50 -14.63 -8.13
CA GLY A 75 -12.69 -14.12 -8.80
C GLY A 75 -12.61 -12.68 -9.33
N PHE A 76 -11.48 -11.98 -9.14
CA PHE A 76 -11.17 -10.76 -9.89
C PHE A 76 -10.27 -11.12 -11.09
N GLU A 77 -10.89 -11.58 -12.18
CA GLU A 77 -10.22 -11.49 -13.48
C GLU A 77 -10.07 -10.00 -13.79
N LEU A 78 -8.84 -9.47 -13.73
CA LEU A 78 -8.56 -8.16 -14.31
C LEU A 78 -9.02 -8.24 -15.77
N GLU A 79 -10.09 -7.52 -16.13
CA GLU A 79 -10.60 -7.51 -17.50
C GLU A 79 -9.42 -7.34 -18.45
N GLU A 80 -9.26 -8.30 -19.38
CA GLU A 80 -8.18 -8.24 -20.36
C GLU A 80 -8.18 -6.85 -21.02
N PRO A 81 -7.01 -6.20 -21.18
CA PRO A 81 -6.94 -4.90 -21.81
C PRO A 81 -7.66 -4.96 -23.16
N PHE A 82 -8.71 -4.15 -23.30
CA PHE A 82 -9.54 -4.11 -24.50
C PHE A 82 -8.67 -4.02 -25.76
N THR A 83 -8.59 -5.13 -26.50
CA THR A 83 -8.04 -5.11 -27.86
C THR A 83 -9.17 -4.71 -28.80
N PRO A 84 -9.15 -3.49 -29.39
CA PRO A 84 -10.12 -3.15 -30.41
C PRO A 84 -10.03 -4.14 -31.56
N PRO A 85 -11.16 -4.60 -32.13
CA PRO A 85 -11.14 -5.50 -33.27
C PRO A 85 -10.39 -4.83 -34.44
N PRO A 86 -9.64 -5.61 -35.25
CA PRO A 86 -8.93 -5.05 -36.39
C PRO A 86 -9.92 -4.35 -37.33
N PRO A 87 -9.53 -3.23 -37.98
CA PRO A 87 -10.41 -2.49 -38.87
C PRO A 87 -10.91 -3.42 -39.98
N ARG A 88 -12.23 -3.55 -40.11
CA ARG A 88 -12.85 -4.31 -41.19
C ARG A 88 -12.41 -3.69 -42.52
N ARG A 89 -11.58 -4.41 -43.29
CA ARG A 89 -11.31 -4.06 -44.69
C ARG A 89 -12.66 -4.04 -45.41
N ARG A 90 -13.12 -2.85 -45.83
CA ARG A 90 -14.28 -2.73 -46.71
C ARG A 90 -13.95 -3.46 -48.02
N PRO A 91 -14.68 -4.51 -48.41
CA PRO A 91 -14.54 -5.09 -49.74
C PRO A 91 -15.16 -4.11 -50.74
N GLY A 92 -14.35 -3.65 -51.71
CA GLY A 92 -14.84 -2.99 -52.92
C GLY A 92 -15.06 -1.48 -52.81
N LEU A 93 -14.03 -0.71 -53.19
CA LEU A 93 -14.24 0.50 -53.98
C LEU A 93 -13.43 0.27 -55.28
N HIS A 94 -14.11 -0.22 -56.30
CA HIS A 94 -13.68 -0.15 -57.69
C HIS A 94 -14.41 1.03 -58.34
#